data_AF-A0A2S4VEY7-F1
#
_entry.id   AF-A0A2S4VEY7-F1
#
_cell.length_a   1.000
_cell.length_b   1.000
_cell.length_c   1.000
_cell.angle_alpha   90.00
_cell.angle_beta   90.00
_cell.angle_gamma   90.00
#
_symmetry.space_group_name_H-M   'P 1'
#
loop_
_entity.id
_entity.type
_entity.pdbx_description
1 polymer ?
#
loop_
_entity_poly.entity_id
_entity_poly.type
_entity_poly.pdbx_seq_one_letter_code
_entity_poly.pdbx_strand_id
1 'polypeptide(L)'
;MLCDLRLCIISLLSFSLLSLTEIPPERENSTTQSAPSSSKLSARQTSQEPPASPPHGSACKSIRVRKEWRTLSHDEQADYIRSVKSLARLPSKLLGSSYRRWDDFEYVHSQLRGRIHVRPLFLPWHRNLARIYEKVLQDECNLKGTLPYWDWTLDYKNITQSPIWSSDTAIGFGSNGSFFGPGSDPANLDAGVVMDGAFAKFPIYYPGRMMLQRNFGLKAPYAIPGYYLGNQWFGPNNLAIIASQTNFTSFAMKLEGNYKLAGGITLPGPHSIIHSVLGGDMPDLAYSANDQIWTKWQLQDPAQRTYAFLPAGGFEANLDEELDYMGLSPKIKIREVMDTLKEPLCYRC
;
A
#
# COMPACT_ATOMS: atom_id res chain seq x y z
N MET A 1 6.07 5.06 36.43
CA MET A 1 5.39 6.37 36.36
C MET A 1 5.47 6.81 34.90
N LEU A 2 4.36 6.67 34.17
CA LEU A 2 4.06 7.08 32.79
C LEU A 2 5.15 6.84 31.71
N CYS A 3 5.05 5.70 31.03
CA CYS A 3 5.78 5.38 29.80
C CYS A 3 4.97 5.93 28.61
N ASP A 4 5.51 6.93 27.93
CA ASP A 4 4.90 7.64 26.81
C ASP A 4 5.05 6.79 25.52
N LEU A 5 4.01 6.03 25.20
CA LEU A 5 3.96 5.08 24.08
C LEU A 5 3.16 5.70 22.91
N ARG A 6 3.71 6.72 22.27
CA ARG A 6 3.15 7.35 21.07
C ARG A 6 4.28 7.71 20.10
N LEU A 7 4.67 6.77 19.24
CA LEU A 7 5.45 7.02 18.03
C LEU A 7 5.44 5.77 17.14
N CYS A 8 4.62 5.79 16.11
CA CYS A 8 4.82 4.98 14.91
C CYS A 8 4.65 5.84 13.65
N ILE A 9 5.26 7.04 13.66
CA ILE A 9 5.54 7.85 12.46
C ILE A 9 6.94 8.45 12.64
N ILE A 10 7.67 8.60 11.52
CA ILE A 10 9.02 9.17 11.33
C ILE A 10 10.14 8.13 11.38
N SER A 11 10.49 7.62 10.18
CA SER A 11 11.90 7.40 9.88
C SER A 11 12.47 8.68 9.28
N LEU A 12 13.62 9.06 9.83
CA LEU A 12 14.65 9.99 9.35
C LEU A 12 14.42 11.49 9.54
N LEU A 13 15.28 12.09 10.38
CA LEU A 13 16.35 12.97 9.94
C LEU A 13 17.36 13.18 11.10
N SER A 14 18.63 12.86 10.86
CA SER A 14 19.75 13.52 11.53
C SER A 14 20.57 14.21 10.45
N PHE A 15 20.40 15.53 10.35
CA PHE A 15 21.36 16.43 9.71
C PHE A 15 22.53 16.63 10.67
N SER A 16 23.76 16.54 10.18
CA SER A 16 24.88 17.29 10.75
C SER A 16 25.38 18.24 9.66
N LEU A 17 25.01 19.52 9.77
CA LEU A 17 25.81 20.62 9.25
C LEU A 17 26.93 20.87 10.26
N LEU A 18 28.18 20.85 9.81
CA LEU A 18 29.28 21.60 10.44
C LEU A 18 30.18 22.15 9.33
N SER A 19 30.18 23.49 9.30
CA SER A 19 31.17 24.47 8.82
C SER A 19 32.10 24.16 7.63
N LEU A 20 32.07 25.10 6.68
CA LEU A 20 33.13 25.45 5.74
C LEU A 20 34.47 25.70 6.45
N THR A 21 35.55 25.12 5.93
CA THR A 21 36.87 25.75 5.76
C THR A 21 37.56 25.15 4.53
N GLU A 22 38.19 26.03 3.76
CA GLU A 22 38.91 25.83 2.49
C GLU A 22 40.09 24.84 2.59
N ILE A 23 40.43 24.17 1.47
CA ILE A 23 41.80 24.08 0.88
C ILE A 23 41.70 23.41 -0.53
N PRO A 24 42.53 23.82 -1.53
CA PRO A 24 42.34 23.56 -2.98
C PRO A 24 43.01 22.25 -3.51
N PRO A 25 42.93 21.95 -4.84
CA PRO A 25 43.02 20.60 -5.39
C PRO A 25 44.44 20.20 -5.84
N GLU A 26 44.68 18.89 -5.95
CA GLU A 26 45.85 18.33 -6.63
C GLU A 26 45.46 17.52 -7.89
N ARG A 27 46.36 17.60 -8.86
CA ARG A 27 46.22 17.35 -10.30
C ARG A 27 46.26 15.86 -10.72
N GLU A 28 45.63 15.65 -11.88
CA GLU A 28 46.05 14.83 -13.05
C GLU A 28 46.76 13.48 -12.81
N ASN A 29 46.22 12.41 -13.40
CA ASN A 29 46.79 11.94 -14.66
C ASN A 29 45.91 10.95 -15.43
N SER A 30 45.89 11.15 -16.75
CA SER A 30 45.35 10.22 -17.73
C SER A 30 46.26 9.00 -17.90
N THR A 31 45.70 7.84 -18.23
CA THR A 31 46.32 6.98 -19.25
C THR A 31 45.30 6.00 -19.85
N THR A 32 45.04 6.21 -21.13
CA THR A 32 44.56 5.20 -22.11
C THR A 32 45.50 4.00 -22.16
N GLN A 33 44.96 2.77 -22.33
CA GLN A 33 45.45 1.80 -23.32
C GLN A 33 44.58 0.54 -23.47
N SER A 34 44.12 0.36 -24.71
CA SER A 34 43.99 -0.87 -25.54
C SER A 34 43.68 -2.24 -24.95
N ALA A 35 42.66 -2.88 -25.55
CA ALA A 35 42.40 -4.31 -25.56
C ALA A 35 43.49 -5.14 -26.28
N PRO A 36 43.50 -6.46 -26.05
CA PRO A 36 43.55 -7.40 -27.16
C PRO A 36 42.53 -8.54 -27.04
N SER A 37 42.33 -9.19 -28.19
CA SER A 37 41.29 -10.14 -28.54
C SER A 37 41.64 -11.61 -28.28
N SER A 38 40.56 -12.41 -28.23
CA SER A 38 40.44 -13.82 -28.65
C SER A 38 40.86 -14.94 -27.69
N SER A 39 39.88 -15.77 -27.32
CA SER A 39 39.88 -17.20 -27.65
C SER A 39 38.46 -17.79 -27.54
N LYS A 40 38.06 -18.53 -28.56
CA LYS A 40 36.79 -19.25 -28.65
C LYS A 40 36.94 -20.58 -27.91
N LEU A 41 36.08 -20.84 -26.93
CA LEU A 41 35.86 -22.18 -26.38
C LEU A 41 34.40 -22.58 -26.59
N SER A 42 34.22 -23.60 -27.43
CA SER A 42 32.96 -24.25 -27.74
C SER A 42 32.54 -25.11 -26.54
N ALA A 43 31.41 -24.77 -25.91
CA ALA A 43 30.79 -25.59 -24.87
C ALA A 43 29.48 -26.19 -25.42
N ARG A 44 29.49 -27.52 -25.47
CA ARG A 44 28.43 -28.43 -25.90
C ARG A 44 27.15 -28.21 -25.09
N GLN A 45 26.08 -27.71 -25.73
CA GLN A 45 24.75 -27.61 -25.12
C GLN A 45 24.19 -29.01 -24.86
N THR A 46 24.00 -29.34 -23.58
CA THR A 46 23.08 -30.39 -23.15
C THR A 46 21.79 -29.70 -22.75
N SER A 47 20.74 -29.89 -23.56
CA SER A 47 19.39 -29.44 -23.27
C SER A 47 18.79 -30.30 -22.16
N GLN A 48 19.01 -29.91 -20.90
CA GLN A 48 18.19 -30.37 -19.80
C GLN A 48 16.97 -29.45 -19.71
N GLU A 49 15.81 -30.02 -20.03
CA GLU A 49 14.51 -29.42 -19.78
C GLU A 49 14.39 -29.15 -18.26
N PRO A 50 14.10 -27.91 -17.84
CA PRO A 50 13.99 -27.61 -16.42
C PRO A 50 12.80 -28.39 -15.83
N PRO A 51 12.95 -28.94 -14.62
CA PRO A 51 11.89 -29.72 -13.98
C PRO A 51 10.64 -28.84 -13.84
N ALA A 52 9.48 -29.41 -14.23
CA ALA A 52 8.20 -28.74 -14.14
C ALA A 52 7.96 -28.18 -12.74
N SER A 53 7.73 -26.86 -12.65
CA SER A 53 7.39 -26.17 -11.42
C SER A 53 6.19 -26.86 -10.74
N PRO A 54 6.23 -27.09 -9.41
CA PRO A 54 5.11 -27.69 -8.70
C PRO A 54 3.84 -26.85 -8.90
N PRO A 55 2.64 -27.48 -8.99
CA PRO A 55 1.42 -26.83 -9.45
C PRO A 55 1.09 -25.61 -8.59
N HIS A 56 1.06 -24.46 -9.24
CA HIS A 56 0.86 -23.16 -8.61
C HIS A 56 -0.62 -22.92 -8.30
N GLY A 57 -1.06 -23.20 -7.07
CA GLY A 57 -2.45 -23.04 -6.61
C GLY A 57 -3.46 -23.89 -7.40
N SER A 58 -4.47 -24.44 -6.73
CA SER A 58 -5.55 -25.11 -7.47
C SER A 58 -6.34 -24.09 -8.30
N ALA A 59 -6.94 -24.55 -9.41
CA ALA A 59 -7.87 -23.73 -10.17
C ALA A 59 -9.04 -23.29 -9.29
N CYS A 60 -9.48 -22.05 -9.46
CA CYS A 60 -10.66 -21.53 -8.77
C CYS A 60 -11.94 -22.20 -9.25
N LYS A 61 -12.84 -22.50 -8.31
CA LYS A 61 -14.21 -22.94 -8.66
C LYS A 61 -15.00 -21.85 -9.37
N SER A 62 -14.80 -20.60 -8.96
CA SER A 62 -15.43 -19.41 -9.53
C SER A 62 -14.55 -18.18 -9.33
N ILE A 63 -14.48 -17.29 -10.31
CA ILE A 63 -13.76 -16.03 -10.20
C ILE A 63 -14.73 -14.91 -9.83
N ARG A 64 -14.48 -14.26 -8.69
CA ARG A 64 -15.27 -13.12 -8.22
C ARG A 64 -14.77 -11.82 -8.85
N VAL A 65 -15.62 -10.80 -8.91
CA VAL A 65 -15.28 -9.50 -9.51
C VAL A 65 -15.25 -8.43 -8.41
N ARG A 66 -14.06 -7.89 -8.11
CA ARG A 66 -13.93 -6.69 -7.29
C ARG A 66 -14.28 -5.48 -8.14
N LYS A 67 -15.26 -4.69 -7.69
CA LYS A 67 -15.79 -3.56 -8.44
C LYS A 67 -15.18 -2.24 -7.98
N GLU A 68 -14.99 -1.33 -8.93
CA GLU A 68 -14.64 0.06 -8.62
C GLU A 68 -15.83 0.75 -7.97
N TRP A 69 -15.59 1.57 -6.94
CA TRP A 69 -16.60 2.21 -6.09
C TRP A 69 -17.80 2.81 -6.85
N ARG A 70 -17.59 3.49 -7.98
CA ARG A 70 -18.63 4.14 -8.79
C ARG A 70 -19.49 3.18 -9.59
N THR A 71 -19.02 1.95 -9.78
CA THR A 71 -19.73 0.91 -10.54
C THR A 71 -20.61 0.04 -9.65
N LEU A 72 -20.50 0.17 -8.33
CA LEU A 72 -21.42 -0.45 -7.39
C LEU A 72 -22.76 0.31 -7.42
N SER A 73 -23.84 -0.44 -7.28
CA SER A 73 -25.13 0.14 -6.93
C SER A 73 -25.08 0.75 -5.52
N HIS A 74 -26.00 1.66 -5.23
CA HIS A 74 -26.14 2.25 -3.90
C HIS A 74 -26.29 1.18 -2.80
N ASP A 75 -27.06 0.11 -3.06
CA ASP A 75 -27.26 -0.97 -2.09
C ASP A 75 -25.99 -1.79 -1.84
N GLU A 76 -25.17 -2.04 -2.87
CA GLU A 76 -23.88 -2.71 -2.71
C GLU A 76 -22.88 -1.84 -1.94
N GLN A 77 -22.84 -0.52 -2.21
CA GLN A 77 -22.02 0.43 -1.45
C GLN A 77 -22.46 0.45 0.03
N ALA A 78 -23.77 0.51 0.28
CA ALA A 78 -24.31 0.51 1.63
C ALA A 78 -24.06 -0.82 2.35
N ASP A 79 -24.07 -1.96 1.63
CA ASP A 79 -23.75 -3.27 2.19
C ASP A 79 -22.30 -3.36 2.69
N TYR A 80 -21.36 -2.83 1.90
CA TYR A 80 -19.98 -2.71 2.31
C TYR A 80 -19.85 -1.85 3.58
N ILE A 81 -20.41 -0.65 3.59
CA ILE A 81 -20.35 0.27 4.73
C ILE A 81 -20.97 -0.33 6.00
N ARG A 82 -22.13 -1.00 5.89
CA ARG A 82 -22.76 -1.71 7.02
C ARG A 82 -21.85 -2.82 7.54
N SER A 83 -21.20 -3.57 6.66
CA SER A 83 -20.28 -4.65 7.05
C SER A 83 -19.06 -4.10 7.80
N VAL A 84 -18.46 -2.99 7.34
CA VAL A 84 -17.36 -2.32 8.07
C VAL A 84 -17.82 -1.84 9.45
N LYS A 85 -19.01 -1.23 9.55
CA LYS A 85 -19.57 -0.80 10.84
C LYS A 85 -19.87 -1.98 11.77
N SER A 86 -20.29 -3.13 11.23
CA SER A 86 -20.46 -4.37 12.00
C SER A 86 -19.13 -4.85 12.56
N LEU A 87 -18.07 -4.84 11.74
CA LEU A 87 -16.71 -5.19 12.18
C LEU A 87 -16.21 -4.27 13.30
N ALA A 88 -16.56 -2.98 13.22
CA ALA A 88 -16.30 -1.99 14.26
C ALA A 88 -17.25 -2.08 15.49
N ARG A 89 -18.00 -3.17 15.64
CA ARG A 89 -18.80 -3.48 16.85
C ARG A 89 -18.45 -4.82 17.46
N LEU A 90 -17.85 -5.73 16.69
CA LEU A 90 -17.39 -7.02 17.19
C LEU A 90 -16.18 -6.83 18.11
N PRO A 91 -16.04 -7.62 19.18
CA PRO A 91 -14.86 -7.56 20.05
C PRO A 91 -13.61 -8.00 19.28
N SER A 92 -12.45 -7.44 19.61
CA SER A 92 -11.14 -7.88 19.10
C SER A 92 -10.81 -9.32 19.48
N LYS A 93 -9.98 -10.02 18.68
CA LYS A 93 -9.41 -11.36 18.97
C LYS A 93 -7.96 -11.24 19.43
N LEU A 94 -7.29 -10.11 19.16
CA LEU A 94 -5.86 -9.94 19.41
C LEU A 94 -5.55 -9.01 20.60
N LEU A 95 -6.38 -8.00 20.81
CA LEU A 95 -6.13 -6.88 21.74
C LEU A 95 -7.04 -6.90 22.98
N GLY A 96 -7.99 -7.84 23.04
CA GLY A 96 -8.93 -7.98 24.16
C GLY A 96 -10.19 -7.11 24.03
N SER A 97 -11.08 -7.18 25.03
CA SER A 97 -12.46 -6.65 24.96
C SER A 97 -12.57 -5.13 24.88
N SER A 98 -11.50 -4.40 25.19
CA SER A 98 -11.45 -2.95 25.03
C SER A 98 -11.27 -2.51 23.57
N TYR A 99 -10.98 -3.44 22.65
CA TYR A 99 -10.79 -3.16 21.24
C TYR A 99 -11.79 -3.93 20.39
N ARG A 100 -11.88 -3.55 19.12
CA ARG A 100 -12.84 -4.09 18.15
C ARG A 100 -12.12 -4.97 17.14
N ARG A 101 -12.88 -5.84 16.48
CA ARG A 101 -12.39 -6.66 15.36
C ARG A 101 -11.74 -5.80 14.27
N TRP A 102 -12.29 -4.62 14.01
CA TRP A 102 -11.71 -3.65 13.07
C TRP A 102 -10.30 -3.17 13.51
N ASP A 103 -10.08 -2.97 14.81
CA ASP A 103 -8.79 -2.50 15.35
C ASP A 103 -7.67 -3.55 15.22
N ASP A 104 -8.01 -4.84 15.09
CA ASP A 104 -7.02 -5.92 14.88
C ASP A 104 -6.24 -5.73 13.57
N PHE A 105 -6.90 -5.28 12.51
CA PHE A 105 -6.26 -5.06 11.20
C PHE A 105 -5.26 -3.92 11.26
N GLU A 106 -5.67 -2.82 11.93
CA GLU A 106 -4.81 -1.67 12.12
C GLU A 106 -3.61 -1.99 13.00
N TYR A 107 -3.83 -2.72 14.10
CA TYR A 107 -2.76 -3.18 14.96
C TYR A 107 -1.74 -4.02 14.20
N VAL A 108 -2.18 -5.03 13.45
CA VAL A 108 -1.26 -5.91 12.72
C VAL A 108 -0.47 -5.16 11.66
N HIS A 109 -1.10 -4.25 10.90
CA HIS A 109 -0.40 -3.42 9.93
C HIS A 109 0.62 -2.50 10.60
N SER A 110 0.22 -1.79 11.65
CA SER A 110 1.08 -0.90 12.44
C SER A 110 2.31 -1.62 13.00
N GLN A 111 2.12 -2.80 13.62
CA GLN A 111 3.21 -3.59 14.20
C GLN A 111 4.15 -4.18 13.15
N LEU A 112 3.64 -4.51 11.96
CA LEU A 112 4.42 -5.10 10.88
C LEU A 112 4.94 -4.09 9.86
N ARG A 113 4.62 -2.79 10.01
CA ARG A 113 4.94 -1.73 9.04
C ARG A 113 6.37 -1.81 8.49
N GLY A 114 7.36 -1.87 9.38
CA GLY A 114 8.79 -1.94 9.00
C GLY A 114 9.21 -3.27 8.34
N ARG A 115 8.37 -4.31 8.41
CA ARG A 115 8.58 -5.61 7.76
C ARG A 115 7.81 -5.78 6.46
N ILE A 116 6.86 -4.89 6.15
CA ILE A 116 6.01 -5.02 4.97
C ILE A 116 6.24 -3.89 3.97
N HIS A 117 6.68 -2.71 4.42
CA HIS A 117 6.97 -1.56 3.57
C HIS A 117 8.43 -1.45 3.17
N VAL A 118 8.69 -0.96 1.96
CA VAL A 118 10.03 -0.84 1.37
C VAL A 118 10.74 -2.19 1.26
N ARG A 119 9.94 -3.23 0.97
CA ARG A 119 10.38 -4.64 0.94
C ARG A 119 9.66 -5.38 -0.19
N PRO A 120 10.16 -6.53 -0.65
CA PRO A 120 9.46 -7.35 -1.64
C PRO A 120 8.04 -7.71 -1.18
N LEU A 121 7.85 -7.88 0.13
CA LEU A 121 6.58 -8.25 0.76
C LEU A 121 5.45 -7.23 0.57
N PHE A 122 5.76 -5.97 0.24
CA PHE A 122 4.77 -4.89 0.14
C PHE A 122 3.51 -5.30 -0.62
N LEU A 123 3.66 -5.77 -1.85
CA LEU A 123 2.52 -6.14 -2.69
C LEU A 123 1.80 -7.42 -2.25
N PRO A 124 2.48 -8.59 -2.09
CA PRO A 124 1.80 -9.83 -1.70
C PRO A 124 1.19 -9.76 -0.29
N TRP A 125 1.85 -9.10 0.67
CA TRP A 125 1.33 -9.00 2.03
C TRP A 125 0.01 -8.19 2.07
N HIS A 126 -0.04 -7.04 1.39
CA HIS A 126 -1.25 -6.21 1.35
C HIS A 126 -2.38 -6.85 0.52
N ARG A 127 -2.05 -7.54 -0.58
CA ARG A 127 -3.04 -8.32 -1.36
C ARG A 127 -3.74 -9.36 -0.48
N ASN A 128 -2.98 -10.10 0.31
CA ASN A 128 -3.56 -11.10 1.19
C ASN A 128 -4.20 -10.49 2.44
N LEU A 129 -3.73 -9.35 2.95
CA LEU A 129 -4.47 -8.59 3.98
C LEU A 129 -5.88 -8.21 3.48
N ALA A 130 -5.99 -7.71 2.26
CA ALA A 130 -7.29 -7.38 1.66
C ALA A 130 -8.18 -8.61 1.50
N ARG A 131 -7.61 -9.77 1.16
CA ARG A 131 -8.33 -11.06 1.13
C ARG A 131 -8.83 -11.47 2.52
N ILE A 132 -7.98 -11.38 3.54
CA ILE A 132 -8.34 -11.68 4.93
C ILE A 132 -9.48 -10.76 5.37
N TYR A 133 -9.36 -9.45 5.12
CA TYR A 133 -10.39 -8.47 5.46
C TYR A 133 -11.73 -8.77 4.78
N GLU A 134 -11.71 -9.04 3.47
CA GLU A 134 -12.90 -9.45 2.71
C GLU A 134 -13.55 -10.69 3.31
N LYS A 135 -12.78 -11.75 3.60
CA LYS A 135 -13.31 -12.97 4.21
C LYS A 135 -13.93 -12.70 5.58
N VAL A 136 -13.27 -11.92 6.44
CA VAL A 136 -13.82 -11.59 7.76
C VAL A 136 -15.11 -10.77 7.64
N LEU A 137 -15.20 -9.84 6.70
CA LEU A 137 -16.45 -9.11 6.43
C LEU A 137 -17.57 -10.04 5.94
N GLN A 138 -17.25 -11.03 5.10
CA GLN A 138 -18.22 -12.03 4.63
C GLN A 138 -18.67 -12.96 5.76
N ASP A 139 -17.72 -13.51 6.50
CA ASP A 139 -17.95 -14.58 7.48
C ASP A 139 -18.52 -14.03 8.80
N GLU A 140 -18.06 -12.87 9.28
CA GLU A 140 -18.47 -12.29 10.58
C GLU A 140 -19.49 -11.15 10.44
N CYS A 141 -19.58 -10.52 9.27
CA CYS A 141 -20.43 -9.34 9.04
C CYS A 141 -21.41 -9.49 7.86
N ASN A 142 -21.48 -10.66 7.25
CA ASN A 142 -22.45 -11.01 6.21
C ASN A 142 -22.40 -10.13 4.95
N LEU A 143 -21.21 -9.60 4.60
CA LEU A 143 -20.99 -8.92 3.32
C LEU A 143 -21.38 -9.87 2.17
N LYS A 144 -22.29 -9.42 1.29
CA LYS A 144 -22.77 -10.28 0.19
C LYS A 144 -21.84 -10.30 -1.02
N GLY A 145 -21.19 -9.16 -1.28
CA GLY A 145 -20.30 -8.97 -2.41
C GLY A 145 -18.83 -9.29 -2.11
N THR A 146 -17.95 -8.73 -2.94
CA THR A 146 -16.51 -8.67 -2.71
C THR A 146 -16.11 -7.33 -2.12
N LEU A 147 -14.85 -7.19 -1.73
CA LEU A 147 -14.29 -5.91 -1.40
C LEU A 147 -14.36 -4.95 -2.61
N PRO A 148 -14.95 -3.75 -2.48
CA PRO A 148 -14.83 -2.73 -3.50
C PRO A 148 -13.42 -2.13 -3.50
N TYR A 149 -13.05 -1.46 -4.59
CA TYR A 149 -11.82 -0.68 -4.64
C TYR A 149 -12.08 0.76 -5.09
N TRP A 150 -11.24 1.67 -4.62
CA TRP A 150 -11.22 3.05 -5.08
C TRP A 150 -10.15 3.21 -6.16
N ASP A 151 -10.57 3.51 -7.40
CA ASP A 151 -9.64 3.84 -8.47
C ASP A 151 -9.25 5.32 -8.40
N TRP A 152 -8.27 5.62 -7.55
CA TRP A 152 -7.70 6.96 -7.37
C TRP A 152 -7.08 7.52 -8.66
N THR A 153 -6.80 6.70 -9.67
CA THR A 153 -6.27 7.16 -10.97
C THR A 153 -7.32 7.98 -11.73
N LEU A 154 -8.61 7.72 -11.50
CA LEU A 154 -9.71 8.50 -12.07
C LEU A 154 -9.84 9.88 -11.44
N ASP A 155 -9.31 10.03 -10.23
CA ASP A 155 -9.42 11.23 -9.40
C ASP A 155 -8.16 12.10 -9.43
N TYR A 156 -7.21 11.80 -10.31
CA TYR A 156 -5.88 12.44 -10.28
C TYR A 156 -5.93 13.96 -10.37
N LYS A 157 -6.91 14.54 -11.07
CA LYS A 157 -7.05 16.02 -11.16
C LYS A 157 -7.46 16.64 -9.83
N ASN A 158 -8.35 15.97 -9.10
CA ASN A 158 -8.84 16.44 -7.81
C ASN A 158 -9.37 15.27 -6.98
N ILE A 159 -8.52 14.76 -6.09
CA ILE A 159 -8.83 13.60 -5.25
C ILE A 159 -9.99 13.82 -4.29
N THR A 160 -10.24 15.07 -3.90
CA THR A 160 -11.30 15.46 -2.95
C THR A 160 -12.70 15.39 -3.57
N GLN A 161 -12.80 15.34 -4.90
CA GLN A 161 -14.06 15.24 -5.65
C GLN A 161 -14.47 13.80 -5.93
N SER A 162 -13.70 12.82 -5.46
CA SER A 162 -14.07 11.42 -5.59
C SER A 162 -15.39 11.15 -4.85
N PRO A 163 -16.36 10.43 -5.45
CA PRO A 163 -17.64 10.13 -4.83
C PRO A 163 -17.52 9.22 -3.60
N ILE A 164 -16.36 8.60 -3.39
CA ILE A 164 -16.08 7.89 -2.13
C ILE A 164 -16.10 8.85 -0.92
N TRP A 165 -15.76 10.13 -1.12
CA TRP A 165 -15.75 11.18 -0.08
C TRP A 165 -17.09 11.90 0.07
N SER A 166 -18.19 11.35 -0.47
CA SER A 166 -19.49 12.00 -0.34
C SER A 166 -19.92 12.11 1.14
N SER A 167 -20.81 13.06 1.40
CA SER A 167 -21.44 13.27 2.70
C SER A 167 -22.64 12.34 2.94
N ASP A 168 -22.92 11.42 2.01
CA ASP A 168 -24.04 10.48 2.12
C ASP A 168 -23.86 9.55 3.32
N THR A 169 -24.85 9.53 4.21
CA THR A 169 -24.79 8.79 5.49
C THR A 169 -24.83 7.26 5.34
N ALA A 170 -25.23 6.74 4.20
CA ALA A 170 -25.30 5.31 3.91
C ALA A 170 -24.04 4.81 3.19
N ILE A 171 -23.47 5.61 2.29
CA ILE A 171 -22.41 5.16 1.36
C ILE A 171 -21.11 5.97 1.45
N GLY A 172 -21.16 7.23 1.86
CA GLY A 172 -20.01 8.13 1.82
C GLY A 172 -19.01 7.89 2.94
N PHE A 173 -17.71 8.04 2.67
CA PHE A 173 -16.64 7.94 3.68
C PHE A 173 -16.40 9.25 4.44
N GLY A 174 -17.27 10.24 4.18
CA GLY A 174 -17.17 11.60 4.69
C GLY A 174 -16.16 12.43 3.89
N SER A 175 -16.37 13.74 3.94
CA SER A 175 -15.55 14.74 3.27
C SER A 175 -14.34 15.12 4.14
N ASN A 176 -13.87 16.36 4.04
CA ASN A 176 -12.72 16.81 4.83
C ASN A 176 -13.07 16.91 6.32
N GLY A 177 -12.04 16.86 7.17
CA GLY A 177 -12.22 17.10 8.59
C GLY A 177 -12.57 18.54 8.92
N SER A 178 -13.36 18.73 9.96
CA SER A 178 -13.62 20.03 10.57
C SER A 178 -13.25 20.01 12.05
N PHE A 179 -12.56 21.05 12.53
CA PHE A 179 -12.23 21.20 13.94
C PHE A 179 -13.49 21.39 14.78
N PHE A 180 -13.63 20.66 15.88
CA PHE A 180 -14.69 20.90 16.87
C PHE A 180 -14.09 21.03 18.28
N GLY A 181 -13.87 22.27 18.72
CA GLY A 181 -13.44 22.56 20.09
C GLY A 181 -12.04 22.06 20.47
N PRO A 182 -11.63 22.32 21.72
CA PRO A 182 -10.34 21.86 22.24
C PRO A 182 -10.23 20.33 22.26
N GLY A 183 -9.15 19.78 21.71
CA GLY A 183 -8.89 18.34 21.70
C GLY A 183 -9.40 17.58 20.47
N SER A 184 -9.91 18.26 19.43
CA SER A 184 -10.28 17.62 18.16
C SER A 184 -9.10 17.16 17.30
N ASP A 185 -7.87 17.55 17.70
CA ASP A 185 -6.61 17.01 17.18
C ASP A 185 -5.68 16.64 18.35
N PRO A 186 -6.01 15.58 19.12
CA PRO A 186 -5.24 15.19 20.30
C PRO A 186 -3.90 14.52 19.94
N ALA A 187 -3.65 14.32 18.64
CA ALA A 187 -2.45 13.70 18.10
C ALA A 187 -1.59 14.68 17.28
N ASN A 188 -1.98 15.96 17.20
CA ASN A 188 -1.30 17.01 16.44
C ASN A 188 -1.04 16.61 14.97
N LEU A 189 -2.04 15.96 14.37
CA LEU A 189 -2.05 15.48 12.99
C LEU A 189 -2.25 16.61 11.97
N ASP A 190 -2.52 17.83 12.44
CA ASP A 190 -2.93 18.96 11.61
C ASP A 190 -4.19 18.59 10.82
N ALA A 191 -5.18 18.03 11.53
CA ALA A 191 -6.41 17.54 10.94
C ALA A 191 -7.66 17.78 11.79
N GLY A 192 -8.81 17.81 11.13
CA GLY A 192 -10.11 17.97 11.77
C GLY A 192 -10.89 16.66 11.77
N VAL A 193 -11.92 16.54 12.58
CA VAL A 193 -12.74 15.33 12.62
C VAL A 193 -13.69 15.27 11.44
N VAL A 194 -13.87 14.08 10.87
CA VAL A 194 -14.86 13.81 9.83
C VAL A 194 -16.27 13.90 10.43
N MET A 195 -17.09 14.84 9.93
CA MET A 195 -18.39 15.17 10.53
C MET A 195 -19.60 14.73 9.69
N ASP A 196 -19.37 14.19 8.50
CA ASP A 196 -20.40 13.78 7.55
C ASP A 196 -20.11 12.38 6.98
N GLY A 197 -20.99 11.92 6.10
CA GLY A 197 -20.93 10.58 5.54
C GLY A 197 -21.26 9.49 6.56
N ALA A 198 -21.07 8.24 6.16
CA ALA A 198 -21.34 7.09 6.97
C ALA A 198 -20.40 6.97 8.19
N PHE A 199 -19.20 7.55 8.13
CA PHE A 199 -18.22 7.51 9.21
C PHE A 199 -18.12 8.84 9.98
N ALA A 200 -19.16 9.67 9.94
CA ALA A 200 -19.26 10.86 10.79
C ALA A 200 -19.00 10.52 12.26
N LYS A 201 -18.04 11.22 12.89
CA LYS A 201 -17.62 11.02 14.28
C LYS A 201 -17.27 9.55 14.59
N PHE A 202 -16.69 8.84 13.63
CA PHE A 202 -16.29 7.45 13.83
C PHE A 202 -15.17 7.38 14.87
N PRO A 203 -15.32 6.60 15.95
CA PRO A 203 -14.30 6.52 16.97
C PRO A 203 -13.18 5.56 16.54
N ILE A 204 -11.95 6.01 16.75
CA ILE A 204 -10.71 5.26 16.58
C ILE A 204 -10.26 4.77 17.96
N TYR A 205 -9.96 3.48 18.05
CA TYR A 205 -9.66 2.81 19.33
C TYR A 205 -8.17 2.49 19.46
N TYR A 206 -7.52 2.11 18.36
CA TYR A 206 -6.08 1.90 18.24
C TYR A 206 -5.49 2.92 17.25
N PRO A 207 -4.26 3.45 17.47
CA PRO A 207 -3.38 3.22 18.62
C PRO A 207 -3.79 4.01 19.87
N GLY A 208 -4.75 4.92 19.75
CA GLY A 208 -5.27 5.72 20.84
C GLY A 208 -6.73 6.09 20.61
N ARG A 209 -7.43 6.44 21.70
CA ARG A 209 -8.82 6.88 21.65
C ARG A 209 -8.92 8.27 21.05
N MET A 210 -9.52 8.37 19.87
CA MET A 210 -9.84 9.63 19.21
C MET A 210 -11.01 9.48 18.25
N MET A 211 -11.39 10.55 17.56
CA MET A 211 -12.30 10.48 16.43
C MET A 211 -11.51 10.51 15.14
N LEU A 212 -12.03 9.83 14.11
CA LEU A 212 -11.46 9.80 12.77
C LEU A 212 -11.29 11.24 12.26
N GLN A 213 -10.05 11.58 11.95
CA GLN A 213 -9.63 12.87 11.44
C GLN A 213 -9.14 12.76 10.01
N ARG A 214 -9.35 13.84 9.26
CA ARG A 214 -8.91 13.98 7.88
C ARG A 214 -8.50 15.42 7.62
N ASN A 215 -7.46 15.58 6.80
CA ASN A 215 -7.13 16.87 6.22
C ASN A 215 -6.56 16.66 4.83
N PHE A 216 -7.40 16.87 3.80
CA PHE A 216 -6.92 16.80 2.43
C PHE A 216 -5.84 17.87 2.19
N GLY A 217 -4.59 17.44 2.18
CA GLY A 217 -3.46 18.33 2.15
C GLY A 217 -2.17 17.56 1.89
N LEU A 218 -1.32 18.11 1.03
CA LEU A 218 0.04 17.62 0.86
C LEU A 218 1.01 18.70 1.30
N LYS A 219 1.99 18.33 2.11
CA LYS A 219 3.01 19.25 2.62
C LYS A 219 4.29 19.15 1.79
N ALA A 220 5.11 20.18 1.87
CA ALA A 220 6.48 20.12 1.38
C ALA A 220 7.25 18.98 2.09
N PRO A 221 8.19 18.29 1.42
CA PRO A 221 8.68 18.58 0.07
C PRO A 221 7.85 17.94 -1.07
N TYR A 222 6.80 17.17 -0.76
CA TYR A 222 6.03 16.43 -1.77
C TYR A 222 5.03 17.30 -2.54
N ALA A 223 4.55 18.37 -1.90
CA ALA A 223 3.77 19.42 -2.55
C ALA A 223 4.70 20.30 -3.40
N ILE A 224 4.49 20.25 -4.73
CA ILE A 224 5.26 21.03 -5.70
C ILE A 224 4.34 22.11 -6.28
N PRO A 225 4.77 23.38 -6.35
CA PRO A 225 4.00 24.46 -6.98
C PRO A 225 3.54 24.08 -8.39
N GLY A 226 2.28 24.41 -8.72
CA GLY A 226 1.65 24.09 -10.01
C GLY A 226 0.97 22.72 -10.09
N TYR A 227 1.10 21.88 -9.07
CA TYR A 227 0.41 20.59 -8.99
C TYR A 227 -0.62 20.56 -7.86
N TYR A 228 -1.78 19.95 -8.13
CA TYR A 228 -2.86 19.84 -7.14
C TYR A 228 -2.67 18.58 -6.31
N LEU A 229 -2.44 18.75 -5.00
CA LEU A 229 -2.32 17.67 -4.02
C LEU A 229 -1.45 16.48 -4.49
N GLY A 230 -0.31 16.76 -5.10
CA GLY A 230 0.65 15.71 -5.47
C GLY A 230 0.29 14.91 -6.72
N ASN A 231 -0.66 15.37 -7.54
CA ASN A 231 -1.12 14.64 -8.72
C ASN A 231 -0.03 14.29 -9.74
N GLN A 232 1.12 14.96 -9.74
CA GLN A 232 2.29 14.56 -10.52
C GLN A 232 2.77 13.14 -10.18
N TRP A 233 2.52 12.68 -8.95
CA TRP A 233 2.99 11.39 -8.44
C TRP A 233 2.01 10.25 -8.71
N PHE A 234 0.76 10.53 -9.08
CA PHE A 234 -0.26 9.50 -9.32
C PHE A 234 -1.11 9.75 -10.57
N GLY A 235 -0.77 10.77 -11.36
CA GLY A 235 -1.40 11.05 -12.65
C GLY A 235 -0.91 10.13 -13.77
N PRO A 236 -1.51 10.25 -14.97
CA PRO A 236 -1.28 9.34 -16.09
C PRO A 236 0.20 9.17 -16.50
N ASN A 237 0.97 10.26 -16.50
CA ASN A 237 2.40 10.21 -16.84
C ASN A 237 3.20 9.33 -15.88
N ASN A 238 2.99 9.48 -14.57
CA ASN A 238 3.70 8.67 -13.58
C ASN A 238 3.22 7.21 -13.60
N LEU A 239 1.93 6.97 -13.83
CA LEU A 239 1.39 5.62 -13.99
C LEU A 239 1.96 4.92 -15.22
N ALA A 240 2.16 5.62 -16.34
CA ALA A 240 2.81 5.07 -17.52
C ALA A 240 4.27 4.68 -17.23
N ILE A 241 5.00 5.50 -16.45
CA ILE A 241 6.36 5.17 -16.00
C ILE A 241 6.36 3.94 -15.09
N ILE A 242 5.42 3.82 -14.15
CA ILE A 242 5.33 2.65 -13.28
C ILE A 242 4.97 1.40 -14.08
N ALA A 243 3.97 1.49 -14.97
CA ALA A 243 3.52 0.36 -15.78
C ALA A 243 4.58 -0.17 -16.75
N SER A 244 5.50 0.70 -17.22
CA SER A 244 6.57 0.30 -18.14
C SER A 244 7.73 -0.45 -17.49
N GLN A 245 7.76 -0.56 -16.16
CA GLN A 245 8.85 -1.27 -15.48
C GLN A 245 8.81 -2.76 -15.82
N THR A 246 9.93 -3.31 -16.26
CA THR A 246 10.02 -4.73 -16.62
C THR A 246 10.33 -5.63 -15.43
N ASN A 247 10.95 -5.08 -14.39
CA ASN A 247 11.31 -5.77 -13.16
C ASN A 247 10.35 -5.42 -12.00
N PHE A 248 9.93 -6.44 -11.25
CA PHE A 248 9.13 -6.33 -10.02
C PHE A 248 9.72 -5.33 -9.02
N THR A 249 11.03 -5.34 -8.77
CA THR A 249 11.66 -4.45 -7.78
C THR A 249 11.42 -2.98 -8.12
N SER A 250 11.69 -2.58 -9.37
CA SER A 250 11.49 -1.22 -9.83
C SER A 250 10.02 -0.82 -9.84
N PHE A 251 9.14 -1.74 -10.26
CA PHE A 251 7.69 -1.55 -10.21
C PHE A 251 7.20 -1.29 -8.77
N ALA A 252 7.52 -2.18 -7.84
CA ALA A 252 7.09 -2.11 -6.45
C ALA A 252 7.61 -0.84 -5.77
N MET A 253 8.89 -0.52 -5.91
CA MET A 253 9.49 0.66 -5.28
C MET A 253 8.97 1.98 -5.83
N LYS A 254 8.65 2.07 -7.14
CA LYS A 254 8.05 3.27 -7.74
C LYS A 254 6.57 3.42 -7.36
N LEU A 255 5.83 2.31 -7.25
CA LEU A 255 4.44 2.33 -6.82
C LEU A 255 4.32 2.71 -5.34
N GLU A 256 5.18 2.13 -4.49
CA GLU A 256 5.20 2.38 -3.05
C GLU A 256 5.67 3.80 -2.73
N GLY A 257 6.76 4.24 -3.35
CA GLY A 257 7.38 5.54 -3.14
C GLY A 257 8.73 5.52 -2.42
N ASN A 258 9.58 4.57 -2.80
CA ASN A 258 10.94 4.43 -2.28
C ASN A 258 11.96 4.15 -3.40
N TYR A 259 11.67 4.62 -4.61
CA TYR A 259 12.59 4.45 -5.74
C TYR A 259 13.75 5.44 -5.64
N LYS A 260 14.98 4.92 -5.54
CA LYS A 260 16.20 5.73 -5.47
C LYS A 260 16.73 6.05 -6.86
N LEU A 261 16.88 7.34 -7.17
CA LEU A 261 17.56 7.81 -8.36
C LEU A 261 19.09 7.69 -8.21
N ALA A 262 19.79 7.74 -9.35
CA ALA A 262 21.21 8.02 -9.36
C ALA A 262 21.47 9.36 -8.66
N GLY A 263 22.32 9.38 -7.63
CA GLY A 263 22.53 10.54 -6.77
C GLY A 263 21.81 10.50 -5.41
N GLY A 264 21.12 9.39 -5.08
CA GLY A 264 20.62 9.13 -3.72
C GLY A 264 19.26 9.77 -3.39
N ILE A 265 18.68 10.56 -4.30
CA ILE A 265 17.34 11.13 -4.15
C ILE A 265 16.31 10.00 -4.18
N THR A 266 15.44 9.93 -3.16
CA THR A 266 14.33 8.98 -3.10
C THR A 266 13.06 9.66 -3.59
N LEU A 267 12.45 9.10 -4.63
CA LEU A 267 11.20 9.61 -5.18
C LEU A 267 9.99 9.03 -4.45
N PRO A 268 8.98 9.85 -4.14
CA PRO A 268 7.71 9.35 -3.64
C PRO A 268 6.94 8.64 -4.77
N GLY A 269 5.92 7.89 -4.38
CA GLY A 269 5.11 7.06 -5.27
C GLY A 269 3.64 7.19 -4.93
N PRO A 270 2.74 6.73 -5.83
CA PRO A 270 1.31 6.86 -5.65
C PRO A 270 0.82 6.40 -4.28
N HIS A 271 1.29 5.25 -3.78
CA HIS A 271 0.87 4.71 -2.48
C HIS A 271 1.15 5.71 -1.35
N SER A 272 2.42 6.13 -1.18
CA SER A 272 2.82 7.07 -0.13
C SER A 272 2.11 8.41 -0.26
N ILE A 273 1.93 8.91 -1.50
CA ILE A 273 1.32 10.21 -1.75
C ILE A 273 -0.17 10.18 -1.46
N ILE A 274 -0.89 9.13 -1.85
CA ILE A 274 -2.32 9.01 -1.55
C ILE A 274 -2.54 8.99 -0.04
N HIS A 275 -1.78 8.18 0.71
CA HIS A 275 -1.83 8.18 2.17
C HIS A 275 -1.57 9.58 2.75
N SER A 276 -0.52 10.25 2.28
CA SER A 276 -0.14 11.59 2.75
C SER A 276 -1.18 12.65 2.43
N VAL A 277 -1.77 12.61 1.23
CA VAL A 277 -2.75 13.60 0.74
C VAL A 277 -4.06 13.53 1.52
N LEU A 278 -4.49 12.35 1.97
CA LEU A 278 -5.69 12.24 2.78
C LEU A 278 -5.50 12.88 4.17
N GLY A 279 -4.27 12.90 4.67
CA GLY A 279 -3.91 13.48 5.97
C GLY A 279 -4.65 12.84 7.15
N GLY A 280 -4.57 13.47 8.32
CA GLY A 280 -5.20 12.96 9.54
C GLY A 280 -4.71 11.55 9.89
N ASP A 281 -5.64 10.63 10.12
CA ASP A 281 -5.31 9.25 10.54
C ASP A 281 -4.94 8.32 9.36
N MET A 282 -5.21 8.71 8.11
CA MET A 282 -4.98 7.86 6.93
C MET A 282 -3.53 7.45 6.64
N PRO A 283 -2.47 8.22 7.01
CA PRO A 283 -1.08 7.79 6.82
C PRO A 283 -0.70 6.49 7.53
N ASP A 284 -1.40 6.15 8.61
CA ASP A 284 -1.14 4.94 9.39
C ASP A 284 -2.09 3.78 9.03
N LEU A 285 -3.19 4.06 8.34
CA LEU A 285 -4.21 3.05 8.02
C LEU A 285 -3.74 2.03 6.97
N ALA A 286 -4.10 0.77 7.20
CA ALA A 286 -3.68 -0.39 6.38
C ALA A 286 -4.19 -0.46 4.92
N TYR A 287 -4.95 0.54 4.45
CA TYR A 287 -5.71 0.45 3.20
C TYR A 287 -5.20 1.43 2.13
N SER A 288 -4.57 0.89 1.09
CA SER A 288 -4.35 1.59 -0.18
C SER A 288 -4.51 0.61 -1.34
N ALA A 289 -5.28 1.01 -2.36
CA ALA A 289 -5.69 0.17 -3.47
C ALA A 289 -4.58 0.02 -4.53
N ASN A 290 -3.45 -0.56 -4.14
CA ASN A 290 -2.33 -0.87 -5.05
C ASN A 290 -2.56 -2.16 -5.85
N ASP A 291 -3.41 -3.04 -5.32
CA ASP A 291 -3.58 -4.39 -5.82
C ASP A 291 -4.02 -4.45 -7.29
N GLN A 292 -5.01 -3.62 -7.67
CA GLN A 292 -5.48 -3.52 -9.06
C GLN A 292 -4.35 -3.06 -10.01
N ILE A 293 -3.48 -2.15 -9.58
CA ILE A 293 -2.34 -1.68 -10.38
C ILE A 293 -1.31 -2.80 -10.55
N TRP A 294 -1.06 -3.59 -9.51
CA TRP A 294 -0.18 -4.75 -9.60
C TRP A 294 -0.75 -5.85 -10.50
N THR A 295 -2.04 -6.19 -10.37
CA THR A 295 -2.71 -7.14 -11.26
C THR A 295 -2.62 -6.69 -12.72
N LYS A 296 -2.88 -5.40 -13.02
CA LYS A 296 -2.73 -4.85 -14.37
C LYS A 296 -1.30 -5.00 -14.89
N TRP A 297 -0.29 -4.77 -14.05
CA TRP A 297 1.12 -4.96 -14.42
C TRP A 297 1.46 -6.42 -14.69
N GLN A 298 0.96 -7.36 -13.87
CA GLN A 298 1.14 -8.80 -14.07
C GLN A 298 0.52 -9.27 -15.39
N LEU A 299 -0.68 -8.79 -15.72
CA LEU A 299 -1.42 -9.18 -16.92
C LEU A 299 -0.78 -8.73 -18.24
N GLN A 300 0.12 -7.76 -18.21
CA GLN A 300 0.85 -7.33 -19.43
C GLN A 300 1.85 -8.37 -19.93
N ASP A 301 2.39 -9.22 -19.05
CA ASP A 301 3.28 -10.32 -19.40
C ASP A 301 3.18 -11.43 -18.33
N PRO A 302 2.08 -12.21 -18.31
CA PRO A 302 1.81 -13.18 -17.24
C PRO A 302 2.89 -14.25 -17.11
N ALA A 303 3.56 -14.60 -18.21
CA ALA A 303 4.61 -15.62 -18.21
C ALA A 303 5.80 -15.20 -17.35
N GLN A 304 6.17 -13.91 -17.39
CA GLN A 304 7.30 -13.40 -16.62
C GLN A 304 6.88 -12.74 -15.30
N ARG A 305 5.66 -12.20 -15.21
CA ARG A 305 5.28 -11.28 -14.12
C ARG A 305 4.38 -11.87 -13.06
N THR A 306 3.61 -12.93 -13.35
CA THR A 306 2.67 -13.49 -12.36
C THR A 306 3.41 -13.90 -11.09
N TYR A 307 4.54 -14.59 -11.20
CA TYR A 307 5.37 -15.00 -10.07
C TYR A 307 6.67 -14.20 -9.94
N ALA A 308 6.77 -13.04 -10.60
CA ALA A 308 7.93 -12.16 -10.42
C ALA A 308 7.99 -11.69 -8.96
N PHE A 309 9.04 -12.11 -8.27
CA PHE A 309 9.28 -11.77 -6.87
C PHE A 309 10.79 -11.68 -6.67
N LEU A 310 11.30 -10.45 -6.65
CA LEU A 310 12.73 -10.15 -6.66
C LEU A 310 13.11 -9.27 -5.46
N PRO A 311 14.37 -9.32 -5.01
CA PRO A 311 14.85 -8.50 -3.90
C PRO A 311 14.53 -7.01 -4.09
N ALA A 312 14.13 -6.34 -3.02
CA ALA A 312 13.70 -4.94 -3.06
C ALA A 312 13.98 -4.25 -1.73
N GLY A 313 14.32 -2.96 -1.78
CA GLY A 313 14.66 -2.20 -0.57
C GLY A 313 15.84 -2.73 0.24
N GLY A 314 16.70 -3.57 -0.38
CA GLY A 314 17.83 -4.22 0.30
C GLY A 314 17.47 -5.53 1.03
N PHE A 315 16.29 -6.10 0.76
CA PHE A 315 15.87 -7.37 1.35
C PHE A 315 15.70 -8.45 0.28
N GLU A 316 16.07 -9.69 0.65
CA GLU A 316 15.91 -10.89 -0.15
C GLU A 316 14.44 -11.22 -0.43
N ALA A 317 14.22 -11.99 -1.50
CA ALA A 317 12.90 -12.42 -1.93
C ALA A 317 12.86 -13.94 -2.06
N ASN A 318 11.94 -14.58 -1.33
CA ASN A 318 11.69 -16.01 -1.40
C ASN A 318 10.19 -16.29 -1.51
N LEU A 319 9.74 -16.93 -2.58
CA LEU A 319 8.33 -17.28 -2.80
C LEU A 319 7.79 -18.31 -1.79
N ASP A 320 8.66 -19.06 -1.10
CA ASP A 320 8.28 -20.03 -0.07
C ASP A 320 8.27 -19.46 1.35
N GLU A 321 8.66 -18.19 1.54
CA GLU A 321 8.48 -17.52 2.83
C GLU A 321 7.00 -17.36 3.15
N GLU A 322 6.67 -17.56 4.42
CA GLU A 322 5.31 -17.43 4.95
C GLU A 322 5.00 -15.97 5.33
N LEU A 323 3.84 -15.51 4.91
CA LEU A 323 3.27 -14.24 5.34
C LEU A 323 2.65 -14.40 6.74
N ASP A 324 3.19 -13.64 7.69
CA ASP A 324 2.68 -13.57 9.06
C ASP A 324 1.76 -12.35 9.25
N TYR A 325 0.72 -12.55 10.05
CA TYR A 325 -0.29 -11.57 10.41
C TYR A 325 -0.56 -11.55 11.92
N MET A 326 0.42 -11.99 12.74
CA MET A 326 0.37 -11.94 14.21
C MET A 326 -0.90 -12.57 14.80
N GLY A 327 -1.37 -13.66 14.18
CA GLY A 327 -2.57 -14.38 14.62
C GLY A 327 -3.90 -13.86 14.06
N LEU A 328 -3.92 -12.79 13.25
CA LEU A 328 -5.14 -12.32 12.56
C LEU A 328 -5.68 -13.35 11.56
N SER A 329 -4.78 -14.12 10.93
CA SER A 329 -5.07 -15.20 9.99
C SER A 329 -3.98 -16.26 10.09
N PRO A 330 -4.26 -17.53 9.75
CA PRO A 330 -3.21 -18.52 9.47
C PRO A 330 -2.21 -18.00 8.45
N LYS A 331 -0.96 -18.43 8.61
CA LYS A 331 0.14 -18.13 7.69
C LYS A 331 -0.13 -18.76 6.32
N ILE A 332 0.38 -18.11 5.28
CA ILE A 332 0.27 -18.56 3.89
C ILE A 332 1.57 -18.24 3.16
N LYS A 333 2.01 -19.06 2.22
CA LYS A 333 3.22 -18.76 1.44
C LYS A 333 2.97 -17.62 0.45
N ILE A 334 4.00 -16.84 0.19
CA ILE A 334 3.95 -15.75 -0.79
C ILE A 334 3.49 -16.26 -2.16
N ARG A 335 4.00 -17.42 -2.62
CA ARG A 335 3.60 -18.03 -3.91
C ARG A 335 2.10 -18.21 -4.07
N GLU A 336 1.35 -18.43 -2.99
CA GLU A 336 -0.09 -18.69 -3.03
C GLU A 336 -0.90 -17.40 -3.24
N VAL A 337 -0.28 -16.24 -3.08
CA VAL A 337 -0.96 -14.94 -3.20
C VAL A 337 -0.47 -14.12 -4.40
N MET A 338 0.31 -14.74 -5.30
CA MET A 338 0.85 -14.07 -6.48
C MET A 338 -0.15 -14.00 -7.65
N ASP A 339 -1.03 -15.00 -7.79
CA ASP A 339 -2.00 -15.10 -8.90
C ASP A 339 -3.43 -14.96 -8.38
N THR A 340 -4.11 -13.87 -8.76
CA THR A 340 -5.49 -13.62 -8.30
C THR A 340 -6.51 -14.59 -8.89
N LEU A 341 -6.15 -15.33 -9.95
CA LEU A 341 -7.01 -16.32 -10.61
C LEU A 341 -6.81 -17.76 -10.08
N LYS A 342 -6.01 -17.92 -9.02
CA LYS A 342 -5.80 -19.19 -8.32
C LYS A 342 -6.34 -19.13 -6.90
N GLU A 343 -6.62 -20.30 -6.34
CA GLU A 343 -6.91 -20.42 -4.91
C GLU A 343 -5.68 -19.96 -4.11
N PRO A 344 -5.88 -19.23 -3.00
CA PRO A 344 -7.15 -18.97 -2.34
C PRO A 344 -7.75 -17.58 -2.63
N LEU A 345 -7.29 -16.89 -3.67
CA LEU A 345 -7.69 -15.51 -4.00
C LEU A 345 -9.00 -15.47 -4.81
N CYS A 346 -8.99 -16.12 -5.98
CA CYS A 346 -10.13 -16.26 -6.87
C CYS A 346 -10.92 -14.99 -7.16
N TYR A 347 -10.23 -13.93 -7.60
CA TYR A 347 -10.85 -12.68 -8.05
C TYR A 347 -10.13 -12.04 -9.23
N ARG A 348 -10.87 -11.17 -9.92
CA ARG A 348 -10.36 -10.17 -10.86
C ARG A 348 -10.92 -8.80 -10.50
N CYS A 349 -10.26 -7.74 -10.95
CA CYS A 349 -10.73 -6.37 -10.81
C CYS A 349 -11.38 -5.87 -12.10
#